data_AF-A0A3U9AYE7-F1
#
_entry.id   AF-A0A3U9AYE7-F1
#
_cell.length_a   1.000
_cell.length_b   1.000
_cell.length_c   1.000
_cell.angle_alpha   90.00
_cell.angle_beta   90.00
_cell.angle_gamma   90.00
#
_symmetry.space_group_name_H-M   'P 1'
#
loop_
_entity.id
_entity.type
_entity.pdbx_description
1 polymer ?
#
loop_
_entity_poly.entity_id
_entity_poly.type
_entity_poly.pdbx_seq_one_letter_code
_entity_poly.pdbx_strand_id
1 'polypeptide(L)'
;MPGFENAQQNQVDEIVQAMQIELVEEDIEQHVAAEYLYSQHISALVPQCPPAEATECDKECWRFTLNPITDNCFWPPKRRSPQRIASDDAQECSMWALSMYESEVQATRAYTMLAKSMKNIRKAIGDHLARGLVTCSDGKCMPANRKGHFDFHPYVDADFANGFQVIRALP
;
A
#
# COMPACT_ATOMS: atom_id res chain seq x y z
N MET A 1 57.96 -40.24 -35.60
CA MET A 1 56.54 -40.25 -35.20
C MET A 1 56.07 -41.70 -35.11
N PRO A 2 55.20 -42.08 -34.17
CA PRO A 2 55.18 -41.86 -32.70
C PRO A 2 56.07 -42.94 -32.01
N GLY A 3 56.49 -42.92 -30.74
CA GLY A 3 56.01 -42.30 -29.51
C GLY A 3 55.99 -43.40 -28.44
N PHE A 4 57.10 -43.57 -27.72
CA PHE A 4 57.38 -44.60 -26.71
C PHE A 4 56.65 -44.35 -25.37
N GLU A 5 56.24 -45.46 -24.73
CA GLU A 5 56.27 -45.79 -23.29
C GLU A 5 55.88 -44.73 -22.22
N ASN A 6 54.97 -45.06 -21.28
CA ASN A 6 55.28 -45.86 -20.09
C ASN A 6 54.09 -45.93 -19.12
N ALA A 7 53.91 -47.11 -18.51
CA ALA A 7 53.19 -47.29 -17.26
C ALA A 7 54.15 -47.05 -16.09
N GLN A 8 53.70 -46.40 -14.99
CA GLN A 8 53.91 -46.84 -13.60
C GLN A 8 53.48 -45.80 -12.53
N GLN A 9 52.71 -46.33 -11.56
CA GLN A 9 52.73 -46.12 -10.10
C GLN A 9 52.19 -44.87 -9.36
N ASN A 10 51.57 -45.23 -8.22
CA ASN A 10 51.41 -44.58 -6.90
C ASN A 10 50.05 -43.93 -6.59
N GLN A 11 49.13 -44.63 -5.90
CA GLN A 11 49.02 -44.74 -4.42
C GLN A 11 49.15 -43.39 -3.71
N VAL A 12 48.04 -42.85 -3.18
CA VAL A 12 47.80 -42.67 -1.74
C VAL A 12 46.27 -42.55 -1.50
N ASP A 13 45.74 -43.40 -0.63
CA ASP A 13 44.43 -43.24 0.01
C ASP A 13 44.45 -42.09 1.03
N GLU A 14 43.25 -41.62 1.40
CA GLU A 14 42.92 -40.70 2.51
C GLU A 14 43.31 -39.21 2.33
N ILE A 15 42.28 -38.35 2.24
CA ILE A 15 41.92 -37.38 3.29
C ILE A 15 40.60 -36.69 2.90
N VAL A 16 39.54 -37.07 3.61
CA VAL A 16 38.50 -36.23 4.22
C VAL A 16 37.81 -35.15 3.35
N GLN A 17 36.59 -35.50 2.91
CA GLN A 17 35.33 -34.77 3.12
C GLN A 17 35.35 -33.23 2.92
N ALA A 18 34.77 -32.77 1.80
CA ALA A 18 34.33 -31.39 1.68
C ALA A 18 33.01 -31.29 0.89
N MET A 19 31.93 -31.10 1.65
CA MET A 19 30.83 -30.17 1.38
C MET A 19 30.18 -30.26 -0.01
N GLN A 20 29.21 -31.16 -0.14
CA GLN A 20 28.10 -30.96 -1.06
C GLN A 20 27.15 -29.95 -0.43
N ILE A 21 27.20 -28.72 -0.95
CA ILE A 21 26.20 -27.69 -0.68
C ILE A 21 24.93 -28.16 -1.40
N GLU A 22 23.96 -28.65 -0.64
CA GLU A 22 22.59 -28.80 -1.11
C GLU A 22 22.07 -27.41 -1.47
N LEU A 23 21.84 -27.20 -2.77
CA LEU A 23 21.09 -26.06 -3.26
C LEU A 23 19.66 -26.22 -2.73
N VAL A 24 19.33 -25.47 -1.69
CA VAL A 24 17.97 -25.26 -1.26
C VAL A 24 17.30 -24.52 -2.43
N GLU A 25 16.38 -25.20 -3.10
CA GLU A 25 15.46 -24.55 -4.04
C GLU A 25 14.65 -23.56 -3.19
N GLU A 26 15.04 -22.29 -3.22
CA GLU A 26 14.19 -21.21 -2.73
C GLU A 26 12.94 -21.22 -3.60
N ASP A 27 11.83 -21.71 -3.03
CA ASP A 27 10.50 -21.55 -3.58
C ASP A 27 10.30 -20.06 -3.88
N ILE A 28 10.42 -19.69 -5.15
CA ILE A 28 10.03 -18.37 -5.64
C ILE A 28 8.52 -18.33 -5.45
N GLU A 29 8.10 -17.80 -4.31
CA GLU A 29 6.71 -17.51 -4.01
C GLU A 29 6.20 -16.64 -5.16
N GLN A 30 5.43 -17.25 -6.07
CA GLN A 30 4.83 -16.54 -7.18
C GLN A 30 3.90 -15.51 -6.55
N HIS A 31 4.33 -14.24 -6.54
CA HIS A 31 3.49 -13.13 -6.14
C HIS A 31 2.23 -13.16 -7.00
N VAL A 32 1.13 -13.65 -6.42
CA VAL A 32 -0.20 -13.47 -6.97
C VAL A 32 -0.37 -11.96 -7.09
N ALA A 33 -0.70 -11.46 -8.28
CA ALA A 33 -0.93 -10.04 -8.48
C ALA A 33 -1.97 -9.56 -7.46
N ALA A 34 -1.57 -8.65 -6.57
CA ALA A 34 -2.43 -8.18 -5.51
C ALA A 34 -3.67 -7.48 -6.11
N GLU A 35 -4.86 -7.96 -5.75
CA GLU A 35 -6.12 -7.40 -6.25
C GLU A 35 -6.46 -6.12 -5.45
N TYR A 36 -6.80 -5.04 -6.14
CA TYR A 36 -7.25 -3.82 -5.46
C TYR A 36 -8.69 -3.97 -4.95
N LEU A 37 -8.92 -3.54 -3.72
CA LEU A 37 -10.19 -3.69 -3.00
C LEU A 37 -11.41 -3.13 -3.75
N TYR A 38 -11.22 -2.09 -4.58
CA TYR A 38 -12.30 -1.42 -5.29
C TYR A 38 -12.24 -1.60 -6.82
N SER A 39 -11.40 -2.50 -7.33
CA SER A 39 -11.19 -2.71 -8.77
C SER A 39 -12.50 -2.98 -9.54
N GLN A 40 -13.35 -3.87 -9.02
CA GLN A 40 -14.62 -4.26 -9.62
C GLN A 40 -15.64 -3.11 -9.71
N HIS A 41 -15.51 -2.09 -8.85
CA HIS A 41 -16.40 -0.94 -8.85
C HIS A 41 -16.04 0.11 -9.90
N ILE A 42 -14.77 0.15 -10.33
CA ILE A 42 -14.25 1.25 -11.14
C ILE A 42 -13.72 0.83 -12.51
N SER A 43 -13.31 -0.43 -12.70
CA SER A 43 -12.63 -0.88 -13.93
C SER A 43 -13.39 -0.63 -15.23
N ALA A 44 -14.73 -0.67 -15.20
CA ALA A 44 -15.58 -0.36 -16.35
C ALA A 44 -15.64 1.15 -16.70
N LEU A 45 -15.36 2.02 -15.72
CA LEU A 45 -15.39 3.48 -15.86
C LEU A 45 -14.00 4.04 -16.12
N VAL A 46 -13.01 3.58 -15.37
CA VAL A 46 -11.60 4.00 -15.44
C VAL A 46 -10.74 2.76 -15.59
N PRO A 47 -10.36 2.38 -16.83
CA PRO A 47 -9.63 1.14 -17.10
C PRO A 47 -8.27 1.05 -16.38
N GLN A 48 -7.64 2.20 -16.12
CA GLN A 48 -6.36 2.29 -15.42
C GLN A 48 -6.55 2.99 -14.06
N CYS A 49 -7.12 2.26 -13.11
CA CYS A 49 -7.18 2.65 -11.71
C CYS A 49 -6.70 1.48 -10.83
N PRO A 50 -5.63 1.63 -10.04
CA PRO A 50 -4.88 2.87 -9.77
C PRO A 50 -4.13 3.42 -10.99
N PRO A 51 -3.75 4.72 -10.96
CA PRO A 51 -2.90 5.31 -12.00
C PRO A 51 -1.57 4.56 -12.09
N ALA A 52 -0.95 4.57 -13.28
CA ALA A 52 0.27 3.80 -13.54
C ALA A 52 1.48 4.27 -12.70
N GLU A 53 1.45 5.53 -12.26
CA GLU A 53 2.43 6.14 -11.38
C GLU A 53 2.26 5.80 -9.89
N ALA A 54 1.18 5.10 -9.51
CA ALA A 54 1.02 4.62 -8.14
C ALA A 54 2.01 3.48 -7.86
N THR A 55 2.73 3.55 -6.74
CA THR A 55 3.73 2.55 -6.36
C THR A 55 3.42 1.96 -4.99
N GLU A 56 3.79 0.71 -4.72
CA GLU A 56 3.83 0.21 -3.34
C GLU A 56 4.69 1.15 -2.48
N CYS A 57 4.31 1.35 -1.22
CA CYS A 57 5.06 2.22 -0.32
C CYS A 57 4.97 1.80 1.15
N ASP A 58 6.11 1.79 1.83
CA ASP A 58 6.18 1.76 3.29
C ASP A 58 6.21 3.19 3.81
N LYS A 59 5.14 3.62 4.48
CA LYS A 59 5.01 5.02 4.86
C LYS A 59 4.12 5.25 6.06
N GLU A 60 4.62 6.07 6.98
CA GLU A 60 3.81 6.65 8.03
C GLU A 60 2.85 7.70 7.47
N CYS A 61 1.58 7.63 7.86
CA CYS A 61 0.56 8.52 7.34
C CYS A 61 -0.53 8.86 8.37
N TRP A 62 -1.30 9.88 8.04
CA TRP A 62 -2.40 10.38 8.86
C TRP A 62 -3.71 10.35 8.07
N ARG A 63 -4.82 10.03 8.75
CA ARG A 63 -6.17 10.18 8.18
C ARG A 63 -7.18 10.59 9.23
N PHE A 64 -8.35 11.01 8.76
CA PHE A 64 -9.50 11.28 9.61
C PHE A 64 -10.27 9.99 9.89
N THR A 65 -10.63 9.79 11.16
CA THR A 65 -11.29 8.59 11.68
C THR A 65 -12.30 8.96 12.75
N LEU A 66 -13.08 7.97 13.19
CA LEU A 66 -13.88 8.02 14.40
C LEU A 66 -13.08 7.45 15.58
N ASN A 67 -13.59 7.67 16.80
CA ASN A 67 -13.11 7.00 18.00
C ASN A 67 -14.29 6.28 18.69
N PRO A 68 -14.32 4.94 18.75
CA PRO A 68 -13.29 4.02 18.27
C PRO A 68 -13.17 3.98 16.73
N ILE A 69 -12.00 3.55 16.24
CA ILE A 69 -11.81 3.27 14.82
C ILE A 69 -12.69 2.07 14.43
N THR A 70 -13.33 2.16 13.28
CA THR A 70 -14.17 1.10 12.70
C THR A 70 -13.89 0.98 11.21
N ASP A 71 -14.31 -0.11 10.56
CA ASP A 71 -14.07 -0.35 9.12
C ASP A 71 -14.54 0.79 8.22
N ASN A 72 -15.62 1.47 8.62
CA ASN A 72 -16.14 2.60 7.86
C ASN A 72 -15.16 3.77 7.81
N CYS A 73 -14.18 3.85 8.71
CA CYS A 73 -13.12 4.85 8.70
C CYS A 73 -12.26 4.73 7.43
N PHE A 74 -12.17 3.54 6.86
CA PHE A 74 -11.41 3.20 5.66
C PHE A 74 -12.31 3.03 4.42
N TRP A 75 -13.48 3.67 4.40
CA TRP A 75 -14.24 3.84 3.16
C TRP A 75 -13.72 5.01 2.33
N PRO A 76 -13.58 4.86 1.00
CA PRO A 76 -13.20 5.95 0.11
C PRO A 76 -14.35 6.94 -0.06
N PRO A 77 -14.07 8.17 -0.55
CA PRO A 77 -15.09 9.21 -0.73
C PRO A 77 -16.32 8.78 -1.53
N LYS A 78 -16.16 8.02 -2.62
CA LYS A 78 -17.27 7.56 -3.47
C LYS A 78 -18.19 6.60 -2.73
N ARG A 79 -17.63 5.68 -1.93
CA ARG A 79 -18.42 4.74 -1.11
C ARG A 79 -19.23 5.47 -0.03
N ARG A 80 -18.65 6.53 0.57
CA ARG A 80 -19.33 7.35 1.58
C ARG A 80 -20.44 8.23 1.00
N SER A 81 -20.22 8.77 -0.20
CA SER A 81 -21.18 9.63 -0.89
C SER A 81 -21.27 9.23 -2.37
N PRO A 82 -22.09 8.20 -2.68
CA PRO A 82 -22.22 7.67 -4.04
C PRO A 82 -22.72 8.70 -5.05
N GLN A 83 -23.41 9.75 -4.60
CA GLN A 83 -23.91 10.82 -5.47
C GLN A 83 -22.80 11.79 -5.92
N ARG A 84 -21.57 11.67 -5.41
CA ARG A 84 -20.46 12.55 -5.80
C ARG A 84 -20.08 12.29 -7.25
N ILE A 85 -20.14 13.34 -8.07
CA ILE A 85 -19.84 13.29 -9.51
C ILE A 85 -18.39 13.71 -9.72
N ALA A 86 -17.62 12.90 -10.43
CA ALA A 86 -16.27 13.26 -10.86
C ALA A 86 -16.30 14.14 -12.12
N SER A 87 -15.32 15.04 -12.24
CA SER A 87 -15.10 15.86 -13.43
C SER A 87 -14.42 15.10 -14.56
N ASP A 88 -13.62 14.09 -14.20
CA ASP A 88 -12.75 13.33 -15.09
C ASP A 88 -12.36 11.99 -14.45
N ASP A 89 -11.73 11.12 -15.24
CA ASP A 89 -11.33 9.76 -14.83
C ASP A 89 -10.31 9.75 -13.69
N ALA A 90 -9.39 10.72 -13.66
CA ALA A 90 -8.41 10.82 -12.60
C ALA A 90 -9.09 11.15 -11.27
N GLN A 91 -10.05 12.07 -11.29
CA GLN A 91 -10.86 12.37 -10.12
C GLN A 91 -11.76 11.19 -9.74
N GLU A 92 -12.35 10.48 -10.69
CA GLU A 92 -13.14 9.28 -10.39
C GLU A 92 -12.29 8.22 -9.68
N CYS A 93 -11.08 7.94 -10.17
CA CYS A 93 -10.13 7.03 -9.53
C CYS A 93 -9.73 7.49 -8.12
N SER A 94 -9.43 8.78 -7.94
CA SER A 94 -9.14 9.39 -6.64
C SER A 94 -10.31 9.23 -5.65
N MET A 95 -11.57 9.32 -6.12
CA MET A 95 -12.74 9.13 -5.26
C MET A 95 -12.91 7.69 -4.74
N TRP A 96 -12.26 6.71 -5.36
CA TRP A 96 -12.21 5.32 -4.90
C TRP A 96 -10.96 4.99 -4.06
N ALA A 97 -10.03 5.94 -3.94
CA ALA A 97 -8.86 5.81 -3.08
C ALA A 97 -9.14 6.28 -1.63
N LEU A 98 -8.28 5.84 -0.71
CA LEU A 98 -8.21 6.35 0.64
C LEU A 98 -7.44 7.67 0.67
N SER A 99 -8.06 8.73 1.19
CA SER A 99 -7.38 10.00 1.41
C SER A 99 -6.49 9.94 2.65
N MET A 100 -5.18 10.06 2.44
CA MET A 100 -4.15 10.02 3.48
C MET A 100 -3.30 11.30 3.42
N TYR A 101 -2.54 11.56 4.49
CA TYR A 101 -1.66 12.72 4.62
C TYR A 101 -0.26 12.32 5.09
N GLU A 102 0.77 13.03 4.61
CA GLU A 102 2.18 12.79 4.97
C GLU A 102 2.60 13.35 6.33
N SER A 103 1.80 14.24 6.93
CA SER A 103 2.10 14.79 8.25
C SER A 103 0.84 15.20 9.00
N GLU A 104 0.93 15.19 10.33
CA GLU A 104 -0.11 15.69 11.22
C GLU A 104 -0.51 17.14 10.90
N VAL A 105 0.46 18.00 10.62
CA VAL A 105 0.25 19.43 10.35
C VAL A 105 -0.58 19.60 9.08
N GLN A 106 -0.22 18.88 8.02
CA GLN A 106 -0.94 18.91 6.75
C GLN A 106 -2.36 18.35 6.88
N ALA A 107 -2.53 17.22 7.58
CA ALA A 107 -3.84 16.63 7.86
C ALA A 107 -4.73 17.61 8.63
N THR A 108 -4.22 18.21 9.70
CA THR A 108 -4.95 19.18 10.53
C THR A 108 -5.36 20.41 9.73
N ARG A 109 -4.46 20.92 8.88
CA ARG A 109 -4.76 22.07 8.01
C ARG A 109 -5.82 21.72 6.98
N ALA A 110 -5.77 20.52 6.39
CA ALA A 110 -6.76 20.05 5.44
C ALA A 110 -8.15 19.91 6.10
N TYR A 111 -8.22 19.28 7.27
CA TYR A 111 -9.45 19.17 8.05
C TYR A 111 -10.05 20.54 8.36
N THR A 112 -9.23 21.48 8.84
CA THR A 112 -9.67 22.84 9.16
C THR A 112 -10.26 23.55 7.95
N MET A 113 -9.70 23.34 6.75
CA MET A 113 -10.23 23.92 5.52
C MET A 113 -11.54 23.27 5.09
N LEU A 114 -11.65 21.94 5.21
CA LEU A 114 -12.88 21.21 4.91
C LEU A 114 -14.01 21.56 5.90
N ALA A 115 -13.69 21.75 7.18
CA ALA A 115 -14.67 22.08 8.21
C ALA A 115 -15.35 23.44 7.96
N LYS A 116 -14.65 24.36 7.30
CA LYS A 116 -15.22 25.66 6.89
C LYS A 116 -16.27 25.53 5.77
N SER A 117 -16.16 24.52 4.91
CA SER A 117 -17.07 24.32 3.78
C SER A 117 -18.12 23.23 4.01
N MET A 118 -17.88 22.29 4.92
CA MET A 118 -18.72 21.13 5.16
C MET A 118 -19.32 21.15 6.58
N LYS A 119 -20.57 21.61 6.70
CA LYS A 119 -21.28 21.71 8.00
C LYS A 119 -21.29 20.41 8.82
N ASN A 120 -21.36 19.26 8.15
CA ASN A 120 -21.44 17.93 8.78
C ASN A 120 -20.16 17.11 8.62
N ILE A 121 -18.99 17.76 8.50
CA ILE A 121 -17.70 17.09 8.26
C ILE A 121 -17.42 15.95 9.24
N ARG A 122 -17.70 16.17 10.54
CA ARG A 122 -17.48 15.21 11.62
C ARG A 122 -18.20 13.88 11.36
N LYS A 123 -19.44 13.95 10.85
CA LYS A 123 -20.23 12.76 10.49
C LYS A 123 -19.76 12.15 9.16
N ALA A 124 -19.22 12.95 8.26
CA ALA A 124 -18.85 12.51 6.90
C ALA A 124 -17.53 11.73 6.87
N ILE A 125 -16.50 12.25 7.56
CA ILE A 125 -15.12 11.71 7.47
C ILE A 125 -14.50 11.40 8.83
N GLY A 126 -15.24 11.63 9.92
CA GLY A 126 -14.75 11.47 11.29
C GLY A 126 -14.36 12.80 11.94
N ASP A 127 -14.15 12.75 13.24
CA ASP A 127 -13.82 13.88 14.10
C ASP A 127 -12.51 13.67 14.89
N HIS A 128 -11.75 12.62 14.56
CA HIS A 128 -10.46 12.32 15.14
C HIS A 128 -9.37 12.21 14.08
N LEU A 129 -8.15 12.54 14.48
CA LEU A 129 -6.95 12.29 13.70
C LEU A 129 -6.34 10.98 14.15
N ALA A 130 -6.12 10.07 13.21
CA ALA A 130 -5.35 8.85 13.44
C ALA A 130 -4.04 8.88 12.65
N ARG A 131 -3.05 8.18 13.20
CA ARG A 131 -1.75 7.89 12.57
C ARG A 131 -1.61 6.40 12.39
N GLY A 132 -1.03 5.99 11.28
CA GLY A 132 -0.74 4.60 11.00
C GLY A 132 0.45 4.43 10.08
N LEU A 133 0.87 3.19 9.91
CA LEU A 133 1.86 2.77 8.93
C LEU A 133 1.11 2.00 7.83
N VAL A 134 1.33 2.37 6.57
CA VAL A 134 1.00 1.52 5.43
C VAL A 134 2.28 0.89 4.91
N THR A 135 2.16 -0.31 4.37
CA THR A 135 3.26 -1.11 3.85
C THR A 135 3.05 -1.47 2.38
N CYS A 136 4.09 -1.98 1.74
CA CYS A 136 4.00 -2.47 0.37
C CYS A 136 2.94 -3.58 0.17
N SER A 137 2.60 -4.33 1.23
CA SER A 137 1.52 -5.33 1.19
C SER A 137 0.12 -4.75 1.37
N ASP A 138 -0.02 -3.49 1.75
CA ASP A 138 -1.35 -2.89 1.99
C ASP A 138 -1.94 -2.24 0.74
N GLY A 139 -1.13 -1.90 -0.25
CA GLY A 139 -1.59 -1.21 -1.46
C GLY A 139 -0.57 -0.29 -2.11
N LYS A 140 -1.09 0.59 -2.99
CA LYS A 140 -0.27 1.56 -3.73
C LYS A 140 -0.59 3.00 -3.38
N CYS A 141 0.44 3.83 -3.40
CA CYS A 141 0.40 5.22 -3.02
C CYS A 141 0.65 6.10 -4.26
N MET A 142 -0.19 7.10 -4.46
CA MET A 142 0.15 8.21 -5.34
C MET A 142 1.17 9.14 -4.66
N PRO A 143 2.01 9.85 -5.42
CA PRO A 143 2.82 10.93 -4.87
C PRO A 143 1.95 11.97 -4.17
N ALA A 144 2.38 12.42 -3.00
CA ALA A 144 1.64 13.46 -2.28
C ALA A 144 1.71 14.80 -3.01
N ASN A 145 0.60 15.53 -2.98
CA ASN A 145 0.55 16.89 -3.51
C ASN A 145 1.21 17.89 -2.55
N ARG A 146 1.28 19.17 -2.93
CA ARG A 146 1.87 20.25 -2.10
C ARG A 146 1.22 20.44 -0.73
N LYS A 147 0.01 19.90 -0.52
CA LYS A 147 -0.71 19.93 0.76
C LYS A 147 -0.45 18.67 1.58
N GLY A 148 0.42 17.77 1.12
CA GLY A 148 0.73 16.47 1.72
C GLY A 148 -0.39 15.45 1.62
N HIS A 149 -1.46 15.73 0.86
CA HIS A 149 -2.51 14.75 0.61
C HIS A 149 -2.04 13.79 -0.49
N PHE A 150 -2.28 12.51 -0.27
CA PHE A 150 -2.07 11.47 -1.28
C PHE A 150 -3.24 10.49 -1.27
N ASP A 151 -3.40 9.84 -2.42
CA ASP A 151 -4.37 8.78 -2.62
C ASP A 151 -3.69 7.43 -2.39
N PHE A 152 -4.30 6.61 -1.54
CA PHE A 152 -3.85 5.27 -1.23
C PHE A 152 -4.89 4.27 -1.74
N HIS A 153 -4.46 3.36 -2.61
CA HIS A 153 -5.30 2.34 -3.23
C HIS A 153 -5.06 1.00 -2.54
N PRO A 154 -5.96 0.57 -1.63
CA PRO A 154 -5.74 -0.61 -0.81
C PRO A 154 -5.90 -1.90 -1.63
N TYR A 155 -5.09 -2.90 -1.28
CA TYR A 155 -5.33 -4.29 -1.68
C TYR A 155 -6.48 -4.91 -0.88
N VAL A 156 -7.03 -6.01 -1.40
CA VAL A 156 -8.18 -6.73 -0.80
C VAL A 156 -7.91 -7.26 0.61
N ASP A 157 -6.65 -7.55 0.91
CA ASP A 157 -6.14 -8.16 2.13
C ASP A 157 -5.56 -7.15 3.13
N ALA A 158 -5.56 -5.86 2.80
CA ALA A 158 -5.03 -4.81 3.67
C ALA A 158 -5.83 -4.68 4.97
N ASP A 159 -5.14 -4.76 6.11
CA ASP A 159 -5.72 -4.65 7.46
C ASP A 159 -5.38 -3.31 8.13
N PHE A 160 -6.27 -2.34 7.96
CA PHE A 160 -6.10 -1.02 8.57
C PHE A 160 -6.55 -0.94 10.03
N ALA A 161 -7.35 -1.90 10.51
CA ALA A 161 -7.91 -1.84 11.86
C ALA A 161 -6.80 -1.95 12.92
N ASN A 162 -5.74 -2.70 12.60
CA ASN A 162 -4.57 -2.86 13.47
C ASN A 162 -3.43 -1.87 13.15
N GLY A 163 -3.44 -1.25 11.96
CA GLY A 163 -2.38 -0.34 11.51
C GLY A 163 -2.51 1.11 11.98
N PHE A 164 -3.68 1.54 12.47
CA PHE A 164 -3.96 2.93 12.83
C PHE A 164 -4.35 3.11 14.30
N GLN A 165 -3.89 4.23 14.87
CA GLN A 165 -4.19 4.64 16.25
C GLN A 165 -4.69 6.08 16.27
N VAL A 166 -5.75 6.33 17.05
CA VAL A 166 -6.27 7.68 17.28
C VAL A 166 -5.26 8.47 18.12
N ILE A 167 -4.82 9.62 17.60
CA ILE A 167 -3.92 10.53 18.31
C ILE A 167 -4.72 11.52 19.16
N ARG A 168 -5.72 12.17 18.56
CA ARG A 168 -6.54 13.21 19.20
C ARG A 168 -7.80 13.54 18.43
N ALA A 169 -8.74 14.21 19.09
CA ALA A 169 -9.88 14.85 18.44
C ALA A 169 -9.42 16.04 17.56
N LEU A 170 -10.18 16.30 16.50
CA LEU A 170 -10.02 17.43 15.59
C LEU A 170 -10.99 18.57 15.96
N PRO A 171 -10.61 19.84 15.71
CA PRO A 171 -11.40 21.01 16.10
C PRO A 171 -12.75 21.12 15.38
#